data_AF-A0A955P6Y6-F1
#
_entry.id   AF-A0A955P6Y6-F1
#
_cell.length_a   1.000
_cell.length_b   1.000
_cell.length_c   1.000
_cell.angle_alpha   90.00
_cell.angle_beta   90.00
_cell.angle_gamma   90.00
#
_symmetry.space_group_name_H-M   'P 1'
#
loop_
_entity.id
_entity.type
_entity.pdbx_description
1 polymer ?
#
loop_
_entity_poly.entity_id
_entity_poly.type
_entity_poly.pdbx_seq_one_letter_code
_entity_poly.pdbx_strand_id
1 'polypeptide(L)'
;QSVAFQNGDKNIQFRSGTGGGFPSGETVTLDFDATINLGTGTSRTFVISAVNQSLNFQIGANAGQNVRVAFGDLSANNLGFTDETQPNGNTRVVSQINITSVTGANEAIAIVDEAIRQVNTQRSALGAFTNRLEATINNLGVAAENLTASESRIRDADIAFETTRFTRNQILIQSGISILGQANLLPQNVLSLLG
;
A
#
# COMPACT_ATOMS: atom_id res chain seq x y z
N GLN A 1 -36.55 -14.09 35.37
CA GLN A 1 -37.50 -13.52 34.40
C GLN A 1 -36.72 -13.18 33.14
N SER A 2 -37.29 -13.48 31.98
CA SER A 2 -36.62 -13.50 30.69
C SER A 2 -37.16 -12.40 29.81
N VAL A 3 -36.31 -11.46 29.43
CA VAL A 3 -36.73 -10.40 28.51
C VAL A 3 -36.62 -10.95 27.10
N ALA A 4 -37.75 -10.95 26.42
CA ALA A 4 -38.03 -11.76 25.26
C ALA A 4 -38.64 -10.89 24.19
N PHE A 5 -37.96 -10.66 23.09
CA PHE A 5 -38.62 -10.15 21.91
C PHE A 5 -38.80 -11.36 20.92
N GLN A 6 -39.75 -11.39 19.96
CA GLN A 6 -39.75 -12.22 18.71
C GLN A 6 -40.79 -11.73 17.67
N ASN A 7 -40.39 -11.03 16.59
CA ASN A 7 -41.17 -10.88 15.33
C ASN A 7 -40.37 -10.18 14.18
N GLY A 8 -40.08 -10.91 13.10
CA GLY A 8 -39.61 -10.39 11.80
C GLY A 8 -38.09 -10.23 11.66
N ASP A 9 -37.46 -9.54 12.60
CA ASP A 9 -36.02 -9.46 12.82
C ASP A 9 -35.73 -10.07 14.20
N LYS A 10 -35.01 -11.19 14.20
CA LYS A 10 -34.87 -12.11 15.34
C LYS A 10 -34.47 -11.40 16.63
N ASN A 11 -34.96 -11.95 17.72
CA ASN A 11 -34.92 -11.24 18.98
C ASN A 11 -34.09 -11.98 20.00
N ILE A 12 -33.37 -11.18 20.78
CA ILE A 12 -32.34 -11.64 21.69
C ILE A 12 -32.93 -11.67 23.10
N GLN A 13 -32.89 -12.84 23.73
CA GLN A 13 -33.37 -13.06 25.10
C GLN A 13 -32.23 -13.60 25.95
N PHE A 14 -31.86 -12.88 27.01
CA PHE A 14 -30.91 -13.39 27.99
C PHE A 14 -31.68 -14.08 29.12
N ARG A 15 -31.54 -15.40 29.25
CA ARG A 15 -32.23 -16.21 30.28
C ARG A 15 -31.21 -17.05 31.04
N SER A 16 -31.19 -16.91 32.36
CA SER A 16 -30.61 -17.94 33.24
C SER A 16 -31.55 -19.15 33.27
N GLY A 17 -31.02 -20.35 33.03
CA GLY A 17 -31.79 -21.57 32.72
C GLY A 17 -32.61 -22.17 33.87
N THR A 18 -32.45 -21.69 35.11
CA THR A 18 -32.99 -22.35 36.32
C THR A 18 -33.89 -21.47 37.19
N GLY A 19 -34.36 -20.32 36.71
CA GLY A 19 -35.33 -19.49 37.44
C GLY A 19 -34.77 -18.73 38.66
N GLY A 20 -33.54 -19.03 39.09
CA GLY A 20 -32.70 -18.16 39.91
C GLY A 20 -31.95 -17.15 39.04
N GLY A 21 -31.60 -15.98 39.59
CA GLY A 21 -30.81 -14.95 38.89
C GLY A 21 -29.47 -15.48 38.36
N PHE A 22 -28.79 -14.67 37.53
CA PHE A 22 -27.43 -15.01 37.06
C PHE A 22 -26.52 -15.26 38.28
N PRO A 23 -25.80 -16.40 38.34
CA PRO A 23 -24.93 -16.72 39.47
C PRO A 23 -23.82 -15.66 39.60
N SER A 24 -23.44 -15.31 40.83
CA SER A 24 -22.42 -14.29 41.08
C SER A 24 -21.05 -14.77 40.58
N GLY A 25 -20.46 -14.04 39.62
CA GLY A 25 -19.11 -14.30 39.13
C GLY A 25 -18.95 -14.38 37.61
N GLU A 26 -20.04 -14.37 36.83
CA GLU A 26 -19.96 -14.25 35.36
C GLU A 26 -20.31 -12.83 34.89
N THR A 27 -19.44 -12.22 34.09
CA THR A 27 -19.71 -10.97 33.38
C THR A 27 -20.18 -11.26 31.96
N VAL A 28 -21.34 -10.69 31.60
CA VAL A 28 -21.83 -10.64 30.22
C VAL A 28 -21.41 -9.31 29.62
N THR A 29 -20.34 -9.30 28.82
CA THR A 29 -19.87 -8.08 28.14
C THR A 29 -20.49 -8.02 26.74
N LEU A 30 -21.25 -6.95 26.48
CA LEU A 30 -21.71 -6.57 25.15
C LEU A 30 -20.91 -5.34 24.73
N ASP A 31 -19.91 -5.53 23.87
CA ASP A 31 -19.16 -4.43 23.27
C ASP A 31 -19.73 -4.15 21.87
N PHE A 32 -20.16 -2.91 21.67
CA PHE A 32 -20.55 -2.38 20.37
C PHE A 32 -19.85 -1.04 20.22
N ASP A 33 -18.76 -1.03 19.47
CA ASP A 33 -17.90 0.14 19.22
C ASP A 33 -18.58 1.26 18.38
N ALA A 34 -19.91 1.25 18.26
CA ALA A 34 -20.72 2.37 17.82
C ALA A 34 -22.20 2.10 18.15
N THR A 35 -22.82 2.94 18.99
CA THR A 35 -24.28 2.92 19.19
C THR A 35 -24.94 3.87 18.20
N ILE A 36 -25.60 3.35 17.16
CA ILE A 36 -26.36 4.16 16.20
C ILE A 36 -27.83 4.20 16.65
N ASN A 37 -28.27 5.34 17.17
CA ASN A 37 -29.63 5.52 17.65
C ASN A 37 -30.54 6.08 16.53
N LEU A 38 -31.32 5.22 15.88
CA LEU A 38 -32.31 5.63 14.88
C LEU A 38 -33.69 5.71 15.54
N GLY A 39 -34.17 6.93 15.84
CA GLY A 39 -35.52 7.16 16.36
C GLY A 39 -36.62 6.59 15.46
N THR A 40 -37.77 6.27 16.05
CA THR A 40 -38.90 5.61 15.37
C THR A 40 -39.62 6.57 14.42
N GLY A 41 -39.34 6.46 13.12
CA GLY A 41 -40.08 7.14 12.05
C GLY A 41 -39.44 6.86 10.70
N THR A 42 -40.22 6.26 9.79
CA THR A 42 -40.02 6.05 8.34
C THR A 42 -38.59 5.74 7.86
N SER A 43 -38.37 4.52 7.35
CA SER A 43 -37.14 4.01 6.69
C SER A 43 -36.03 5.05 6.49
N ARG A 44 -35.08 5.12 7.42
CA ARG A 44 -33.92 5.99 7.32
C ARG A 44 -32.75 5.20 6.74
N THR A 45 -32.23 5.61 5.59
CA THR A 45 -30.97 5.10 5.07
C THR A 45 -29.83 5.65 5.91
N PHE A 46 -29.16 4.78 6.67
CA PHE A 46 -27.93 5.13 7.37
C PHE A 46 -26.74 4.96 6.42
N VAL A 47 -26.15 6.08 5.99
CA VAL A 47 -24.95 6.07 5.15
C VAL A 47 -23.74 6.23 6.07
N ILE A 48 -23.03 5.13 6.33
CA ILE A 48 -21.66 5.21 6.87
C ILE A 48 -20.75 5.60 5.71
N SER A 49 -20.45 6.88 5.61
CA SER A 49 -19.44 7.37 4.67
C SER A 49 -18.09 7.39 5.36
N ALA A 50 -17.36 6.28 5.30
CA ALA A 50 -15.94 6.28 5.63
C ALA A 50 -15.19 6.96 4.48
N VAL A 51 -14.85 8.24 4.64
CA VAL A 51 -13.95 8.92 3.70
C VAL A 51 -12.56 8.35 3.95
N ASN A 52 -12.09 7.47 3.06
CA ASN A 52 -10.75 6.95 3.13
C ASN A 52 -9.77 8.05 2.72
N GLN A 53 -9.19 8.73 3.72
CA GLN A 53 -8.17 9.78 3.52
C GLN A 53 -6.77 9.20 3.28
N SER A 54 -6.65 7.90 2.96
CA SER A 54 -5.33 7.32 2.67
C SER A 54 -4.78 7.85 1.35
N LEU A 55 -3.52 8.26 1.39
CA LEU A 55 -2.74 8.49 0.18
C LEU A 55 -2.37 7.14 -0.44
N ASN A 56 -2.49 7.04 -1.75
CA ASN A 56 -2.15 5.84 -2.51
C ASN A 56 -0.84 6.04 -3.25
N PHE A 57 0.19 5.29 -2.88
CA PHE A 57 1.50 5.34 -3.50
C PHE A 57 1.69 4.15 -4.42
N GLN A 58 1.99 4.40 -5.69
CA GLN A 58 2.49 3.36 -6.59
C GLN A 58 3.97 3.15 -6.29
N ILE A 59 4.32 1.95 -5.82
CA ILE A 59 5.68 1.65 -5.33
C ILE A 59 6.43 0.67 -6.21
N GLY A 60 5.77 0.06 -7.20
CA GLY A 60 6.38 -0.92 -8.10
C GLY A 60 6.09 -0.69 -9.57
N ALA A 61 6.82 -1.40 -10.43
CA ALA A 61 6.73 -1.29 -11.89
C ALA A 61 5.43 -1.86 -12.48
N ASN A 62 4.72 -2.74 -11.76
CA ASN A 62 3.54 -3.43 -12.28
C ASN A 62 2.23 -2.85 -11.75
N ALA A 63 1.17 -2.99 -12.54
CA ALA A 63 -0.17 -2.60 -12.15
C ALA A 63 -0.60 -3.30 -10.84
N GLY A 64 -1.19 -2.53 -9.92
CA GLY A 64 -1.64 -3.03 -8.62
C GLY A 64 -0.58 -3.07 -7.51
N GLN A 65 0.69 -2.74 -7.80
CA GLN A 65 1.74 -2.61 -6.78
C GLN A 65 1.67 -1.27 -6.07
N ASN A 66 0.63 -1.11 -5.25
CA ASN A 66 0.39 0.11 -4.49
C ASN A 66 0.36 -0.12 -2.98
N VAL A 67 0.63 0.95 -2.24
CA VAL A 67 0.56 0.99 -0.79
C VAL A 67 -0.22 2.21 -0.37
N ARG A 68 -1.15 1.97 0.56
CA ARG A 68 -1.98 3.02 1.12
C ARG A 68 -1.46 3.40 2.50
N VAL A 69 -1.42 4.69 2.76
CA VAL A 69 -1.07 5.25 4.07
C VAL A 69 -2.12 6.27 4.45
N ALA A 70 -2.79 6.02 5.57
CA ALA A 70 -3.66 7.00 6.19
C ALA A 70 -2.84 7.91 7.10
N PHE A 71 -3.08 9.22 6.98
CA PHE A 71 -2.65 10.18 7.98
C PHE A 71 -3.88 10.52 8.82
N GLY A 72 -3.87 10.15 10.09
CA GLY A 72 -4.89 10.61 11.03
C GLY A 72 -4.82 12.13 11.21
N ASP A 73 -5.95 12.76 11.52
CA ASP A 73 -5.95 14.14 11.98
C ASP A 73 -5.31 14.22 13.37
N LEU A 74 -4.13 14.85 13.45
CA LEU A 74 -3.37 15.06 14.68
C LEU A 74 -3.50 16.51 15.19
N SER A 75 -4.57 17.21 14.84
CA SER A 75 -4.86 18.53 15.40
C SER A 75 -5.22 18.42 16.89
N ALA A 76 -4.99 19.50 17.64
CA ALA A 76 -5.26 19.53 19.08
C ALA A 76 -6.74 19.25 19.45
N ASN A 77 -7.66 19.43 18.51
CA ASN A 77 -9.09 19.13 18.70
C ASN A 77 -9.41 17.64 18.55
N ASN A 78 -8.54 16.89 17.86
CA ASN A 78 -8.73 15.47 17.54
C ASN A 78 -7.75 14.55 18.26
N LEU A 79 -6.88 15.11 19.12
CA LEU A 79 -5.94 14.36 19.94
C LEU A 79 -6.46 14.24 21.38
N GLY A 80 -6.42 13.03 21.93
CA GLY A 80 -6.96 12.69 23.25
C GLY A 80 -8.18 11.78 23.15
N PHE A 81 -9.11 11.86 24.10
CA PHE A 81 -10.31 11.00 24.13
C PHE A 81 -11.44 11.66 23.33
N THR A 82 -11.38 11.57 22.01
CA THR A 82 -12.35 12.19 21.09
C THR A 82 -13.76 11.61 21.19
N ASP A 83 -13.88 10.34 21.58
CA ASP A 83 -15.16 9.63 21.69
C ASP A 83 -15.77 9.72 23.10
N GLU A 84 -15.02 10.25 24.08
CA GLU A 84 -15.52 10.51 25.43
C GLU A 84 -16.01 11.96 25.55
N THR A 85 -17.32 12.16 25.36
CA THR A 85 -17.96 13.41 25.76
C THR A 85 -18.32 13.32 27.25
N GLN A 86 -17.76 14.23 28.04
CA GLN A 86 -18.08 14.32 29.47
C GLN A 86 -19.55 14.75 29.70
N PRO A 87 -20.11 14.53 30.90
CA PRO A 87 -21.46 14.97 31.25
C PRO A 87 -21.72 16.48 31.10
N ASN A 88 -20.65 17.29 31.06
CA ASN A 88 -20.70 18.74 30.84
C ASN A 88 -20.70 19.14 29.35
N GLY A 89 -20.66 18.18 28.43
CA GLY A 89 -20.62 18.41 26.98
C GLY A 89 -19.23 18.71 26.41
N ASN A 90 -18.18 18.70 27.23
CA ASN A 90 -16.80 18.90 26.77
C ASN A 90 -16.15 17.55 26.42
N THR A 91 -15.33 17.56 25.37
CA THR A 91 -14.55 16.40 24.94
C THR A 91 -13.17 16.47 25.58
N ARG A 92 -12.61 15.35 26.02
CA ARG A 92 -11.31 15.33 26.71
C ARG A 92 -10.17 15.34 25.70
N VAL A 93 -9.99 16.48 25.05
CA VAL A 93 -9.02 16.69 23.97
C VAL A 93 -7.97 17.72 24.34
N VAL A 94 -6.84 17.71 23.64
CA VAL A 94 -5.68 18.57 23.92
C VAL A 94 -6.05 20.06 23.89
N SER A 95 -6.97 20.49 23.01
CA SER A 95 -7.39 21.89 22.91
C SER A 95 -8.22 22.39 24.10
N GLN A 96 -8.81 21.50 24.89
CA GLN A 96 -9.66 21.84 26.04
C GLN A 96 -8.95 21.68 27.40
N ILE A 97 -7.63 21.45 27.39
CA ILE A 97 -6.85 21.30 28.61
C ILE A 97 -6.90 22.57 29.46
N ASN A 98 -7.26 22.43 30.73
CA ASN A 98 -7.28 23.51 31.72
C ASN A 98 -6.57 23.07 33.01
N ILE A 99 -5.49 23.77 33.37
CA ILE A 99 -4.59 23.42 34.49
C ILE A 99 -4.85 24.33 35.71
N THR A 100 -5.89 25.17 35.69
CA THR A 100 -6.19 26.10 36.80
C THR A 100 -6.67 25.42 38.08
N SER A 101 -7.05 24.14 37.99
CA SER A 101 -7.47 23.32 39.14
C SER A 101 -6.62 22.05 39.25
N VAL A 102 -6.49 21.50 40.46
CA VAL A 102 -5.77 20.24 40.70
C VAL A 102 -6.40 19.08 39.91
N THR A 103 -7.72 19.02 39.84
CA THR A 103 -8.44 18.02 39.05
C THR A 103 -8.14 18.18 37.55
N GLY A 104 -8.20 19.41 37.03
CA GLY A 104 -7.88 19.69 35.64
C GLY A 104 -6.42 19.39 35.26
N ALA A 105 -5.48 19.59 36.19
CA ALA A 105 -4.08 19.22 36.00
C ALA A 105 -3.88 17.70 35.89
N ASN A 106 -4.53 16.91 36.75
CA ASN A 106 -4.48 15.44 36.66
C ASN A 106 -5.12 14.93 35.36
N GLU A 107 -6.23 15.54 34.96
CA GLU A 107 -6.90 15.19 33.70
C GLU A 107 -6.05 15.56 32.48
N ALA A 108 -5.38 16.71 32.50
CA ALA A 108 -4.47 17.14 31.44
C ALA A 108 -3.37 16.11 31.17
N ILE A 109 -2.79 15.52 32.22
CA ILE A 109 -1.77 14.46 32.09
C ILE A 109 -2.35 13.27 31.32
N ALA A 110 -3.54 12.79 31.70
CA ALA A 110 -4.18 11.66 31.02
C ALA A 110 -4.50 11.95 29.54
N ILE A 111 -4.99 13.16 29.23
CA ILE A 111 -5.27 13.59 27.85
C ILE A 111 -3.96 13.62 27.03
N VAL A 112 -2.89 14.16 27.60
CA VAL A 112 -1.59 14.27 26.93
C VAL A 112 -0.97 12.90 26.71
N ASP A 113 -1.04 11.99 27.68
CA ASP A 113 -0.52 10.62 27.53
C ASP A 113 -1.23 9.88 26.39
N GLU A 114 -2.55 10.01 26.32
CA GLU A 114 -3.34 9.42 25.23
C GLU A 114 -3.00 10.07 23.88
N ALA A 115 -2.91 11.40 23.82
CA ALA A 115 -2.50 12.11 22.61
C ALA A 115 -1.10 11.67 22.13
N ILE A 116 -0.14 11.50 23.05
CA ILE A 116 1.20 11.00 22.74
C ILE A 116 1.12 9.57 22.20
N ARG A 117 0.31 8.70 22.80
CA ARG A 117 0.10 7.33 22.33
C ARG A 117 -0.45 7.30 20.89
N GLN A 118 -1.43 8.16 20.58
CA GLN A 118 -2.00 8.30 19.24
C GLN A 118 -0.94 8.77 18.23
N VAL A 119 -0.18 9.81 18.56
CA VAL A 119 0.92 10.30 17.71
C VAL A 119 1.99 9.23 17.50
N ASN A 120 2.38 8.51 18.54
CA ASN A 120 3.37 7.43 18.44
C ASN A 120 2.87 6.27 17.57
N THR A 121 1.57 5.95 17.64
CA THR A 121 0.95 4.95 16.76
C THR A 121 1.04 5.39 15.30
N GLN A 122 0.72 6.66 15.00
CA GLN A 122 0.87 7.20 13.65
C GLN A 122 2.33 7.17 13.18
N ARG A 123 3.28 7.57 14.04
CA ARG A 123 4.72 7.51 13.72
C ARG A 123 5.20 6.08 13.47
N SER A 124 4.73 5.11 14.24
CA SER A 124 5.06 3.70 14.05
C SER A 124 4.56 3.18 12.69
N ALA A 125 3.32 3.51 12.33
CA ALA A 125 2.76 3.17 11.02
C ALA A 125 3.55 3.80 9.86
N LEU A 126 3.95 5.07 9.99
CA LEU A 126 4.80 5.74 9.01
C LEU A 126 6.20 5.14 8.92
N GLY A 127 6.79 4.74 10.05
CA GLY A 127 8.08 4.03 10.06
C GLY A 127 8.01 2.68 9.34
N ALA A 128 6.95 1.91 9.57
CA ALA A 128 6.71 0.66 8.84
C ALA A 128 6.53 0.89 7.33
N PHE A 129 5.83 1.97 6.95
CA PHE A 129 5.68 2.37 5.56
C PHE A 129 7.02 2.75 4.92
N THR A 130 7.84 3.56 5.58
CA THR A 130 9.19 3.91 5.11
C THR A 130 10.05 2.66 4.91
N ASN A 131 10.01 1.70 5.84
CA ASN A 131 10.74 0.44 5.69
C ASN A 131 10.28 -0.35 4.45
N ARG A 132 8.97 -0.43 4.21
CA ARG A 132 8.43 -1.03 2.98
C ARG A 132 8.87 -0.29 1.72
N LEU A 133 8.90 1.04 1.75
CA LEU A 133 9.36 1.84 0.62
C LEU A 133 10.83 1.56 0.33
N GLU A 134 11.70 1.58 1.34
CA GLU A 134 13.13 1.27 1.20
C GLU A 134 13.35 -0.14 0.64
N ALA A 135 12.65 -1.14 1.19
CA ALA A 135 12.71 -2.51 0.68
C ALA A 135 12.26 -2.59 -0.79
N THR A 136 11.22 -1.83 -1.16
CA THR A 136 10.73 -1.84 -2.54
C THR A 136 11.68 -1.12 -3.49
N ILE A 137 12.26 0.00 -3.07
CA ILE A 137 13.28 0.74 -3.84
C ILE A 137 14.48 -0.15 -4.11
N ASN A 138 14.98 -0.85 -3.09
CA ASN A 138 16.11 -1.78 -3.25
C ASN A 138 15.78 -2.90 -4.24
N ASN A 139 14.61 -3.52 -4.11
CA ASN A 139 14.17 -4.58 -5.03
C ASN A 139 14.01 -4.05 -6.46
N LEU A 140 13.43 -2.86 -6.63
CA LEU A 140 13.22 -2.25 -7.94
C LEU A 140 14.54 -1.83 -8.59
N GLY A 141 15.51 -1.36 -7.80
CA GLY A 141 16.87 -1.08 -8.25
C GLY A 141 17.57 -2.32 -8.80
N VAL A 142 17.52 -3.44 -8.06
CA VAL A 142 18.07 -4.73 -8.52
C VAL A 142 17.37 -5.22 -9.78
N ALA A 143 16.04 -5.10 -9.84
CA ALA A 143 15.28 -5.46 -11.04
C ALA A 143 15.68 -4.60 -12.25
N ALA A 144 15.85 -3.28 -12.05
CA ALA A 144 16.28 -2.36 -13.11
C ALA A 144 17.71 -2.66 -13.60
N GLU A 145 18.63 -3.01 -12.70
CA GLU A 145 19.98 -3.43 -13.05
C GLU A 145 19.96 -4.71 -13.89
N ASN A 146 19.20 -5.72 -13.46
CA ASN A 146 19.05 -6.98 -14.19
C ASN A 146 18.41 -6.80 -15.57
N LEU A 147 17.42 -5.91 -15.69
CA LEU A 147 16.80 -5.57 -16.96
C LEU A 147 17.78 -4.84 -17.88
N THR A 148 18.52 -3.86 -17.38
CA THR A 148 19.52 -3.11 -18.14
C THR A 148 20.65 -4.03 -18.63
N ALA A 149 21.12 -4.95 -17.78
CA ALA A 149 22.12 -5.95 -18.17
C ALA A 149 21.59 -6.92 -19.23
N SER A 150 20.32 -7.30 -19.14
CA SER A 150 19.67 -8.14 -20.15
C SER A 150 19.48 -7.40 -21.46
N GLU A 151 19.11 -6.12 -21.42
CA GLU A 151 19.02 -5.26 -22.59
C GLU A 151 20.38 -5.08 -23.27
N SER A 152 21.46 -4.82 -22.49
CA SER A 152 22.82 -4.73 -23.03
C SER A 152 23.22 -6.01 -23.73
N ARG A 153 22.97 -7.18 -23.14
CA ARG A 153 23.27 -8.48 -23.77
C ARG A 153 22.52 -8.68 -25.08
N ILE A 154 21.24 -8.31 -25.14
CA ILE A 154 20.44 -8.41 -26.37
C ILE A 154 21.01 -7.46 -27.43
N ARG A 155 21.25 -6.19 -27.06
CA ARG A 155 21.79 -5.17 -27.95
C ARG A 155 23.18 -5.56 -28.49
N ASP A 156 24.05 -6.08 -27.64
CA ASP A 156 25.39 -6.52 -28.03
C ASP A 156 25.33 -7.74 -28.95
N ALA A 157 24.40 -8.68 -28.72
CA ALA A 157 24.18 -9.81 -29.61
C ALA A 157 23.66 -9.37 -30.99
N ASP A 158 22.73 -8.41 -31.03
CA ASP A 158 22.20 -7.85 -32.27
C ASP A 158 23.29 -7.10 -33.05
N ILE A 159 24.13 -6.30 -32.37
CA ILE A 159 25.28 -5.64 -33.00
C ILE A 159 26.30 -6.66 -33.51
N ALA A 160 26.60 -7.71 -32.74
CA ALA A 160 27.51 -8.77 -33.17
C ALA A 160 26.98 -9.51 -34.42
N PHE A 161 25.67 -9.75 -34.48
CA PHE A 161 25.04 -10.37 -35.66
C PHE A 161 25.13 -9.48 -36.90
N GLU A 162 24.81 -8.19 -36.76
CA GLU A 162 24.84 -7.25 -37.88
C GLU A 162 26.28 -6.98 -38.36
N THR A 163 27.24 -6.82 -37.44
CA THR A 163 28.66 -6.68 -37.80
C THR A 163 29.22 -7.92 -38.48
N THR A 164 28.79 -9.12 -38.07
CA THR A 164 29.16 -10.37 -38.76
C THR A 164 28.57 -10.43 -40.17
N ARG A 165 27.31 -10.04 -40.35
CA ARG A 165 26.67 -9.96 -41.68
C ARG A 165 27.34 -8.92 -42.57
N PHE A 166 27.59 -7.73 -42.04
CA PHE A 166 28.30 -6.65 -42.75
C PHE A 166 29.69 -7.12 -43.18
N THR A 167 30.46 -7.73 -42.27
CA THR A 167 31.80 -8.27 -42.58
C THR A 167 31.73 -9.38 -43.62
N ARG A 168 30.78 -10.32 -43.51
CA ARG A 168 30.57 -11.38 -44.51
C ARG A 168 30.25 -10.80 -45.89
N ASN A 169 29.37 -9.79 -45.95
CA ASN A 169 29.02 -9.12 -47.20
C ASN A 169 30.23 -8.38 -47.78
N GLN A 170 31.02 -7.72 -46.95
CA GLN A 170 32.25 -7.04 -47.39
C GLN A 170 33.28 -8.04 -47.93
N ILE A 171 33.47 -9.18 -47.27
CA ILE A 171 34.33 -10.26 -47.76
C ILE A 171 33.79 -10.80 -49.09
N LEU A 172 32.47 -11.04 -49.22
CA LEU A 172 31.86 -11.48 -50.47
C LEU A 172 32.08 -10.48 -51.61
N ILE A 173 31.97 -9.18 -51.36
CA ILE A 173 32.22 -8.14 -52.36
C ILE A 173 33.70 -8.15 -52.79
N GLN A 174 34.63 -8.21 -51.83
CA GLN A 174 36.06 -8.26 -52.12
C GLN A 174 36.49 -9.55 -52.83
N SER A 175 35.96 -10.70 -52.40
CA SER A 175 36.15 -11.99 -53.08
C SER A 175 35.54 -11.99 -54.47
N GLY A 176 34.35 -11.40 -54.66
CA GLY A 176 33.72 -11.25 -55.97
C GLY A 176 34.60 -10.46 -56.94
N ILE A 177 35.16 -9.32 -56.49
CA ILE A 177 36.09 -8.52 -57.29
C ILE A 177 37.39 -9.30 -57.60
N SER A 178 37.96 -9.99 -56.62
CA SER A 178 39.20 -10.75 -56.79
C SER A 178 39.02 -11.98 -57.70
N ILE A 179 37.89 -12.70 -57.57
CA ILE A 179 37.51 -13.82 -58.44
C ILE A 179 37.24 -13.33 -59.87
N LEU A 180 36.55 -12.21 -60.05
CA LEU A 180 36.36 -11.61 -61.38
C LEU A 180 37.69 -11.15 -61.99
N GLY A 181 38.62 -10.64 -61.19
CA GLY A 181 39.98 -10.31 -61.61
C GLY A 181 40.76 -11.54 -62.09
N GLN A 182 40.76 -12.62 -61.33
CA GLN A 182 41.44 -13.88 -61.70
C GLN A 182 40.76 -14.58 -62.88
N ALA A 183 39.42 -14.56 -62.95
CA ALA A 183 38.66 -15.12 -64.06
C ALA A 183 38.86 -14.35 -65.38
N ASN A 184 39.25 -13.07 -65.34
CA ASN A 184 39.65 -12.32 -66.54
C ASN A 184 41.10 -12.62 -66.99
N LEU A 185 41.96 -13.07 -66.08
CA LEU A 185 43.35 -13.43 -66.41
C LEU A 185 43.47 -14.84 -67.01
N LEU A 186 42.58 -15.77 -66.65
CA LEU A 186 42.59 -17.13 -67.19
C LEU A 186 42.42 -17.16 -68.73
N PRO A 187 41.45 -16.45 -69.35
CA PRO A 187 41.29 -16.38 -70.79
C PRO A 187 42.47 -15.70 -71.51
N GLN A 188 43.08 -14.67 -70.90
CA GLN A 188 44.24 -13.98 -71.47
C GLN A 188 45.48 -14.89 -71.55
N ASN A 189 45.69 -15.73 -70.54
CA ASN A 189 46.76 -16.74 -70.56
C ASN A 189 46.51 -17.84 -71.60
N VAL A 190 45.24 -18.21 -71.84
CA VAL A 190 44.89 -19.16 -72.90
C VAL A 190 45.10 -18.56 -74.30
N LEU A 191 44.82 -17.26 -74.51
CA LEU A 191 45.13 -16.60 -75.78
C LEU A 191 46.64 -16.48 -76.04
N SER A 192 47.46 -16.32 -75.01
CA SER A 192 48.94 -16.34 -75.11
C SER A 192 49.49 -17.72 -75.52
N LEU A 193 48.73 -18.79 -75.29
CA LEU A 193 49.08 -20.16 -75.70
C LEU A 193 48.52 -20.53 -77.09
N LEU A 194 47.73 -19.67 -77.71
CA LEU A 194 47.08 -19.91 -79.02
C LEU A 194 47.55 -18.94 -80.13
N GLY A 195 48.34 -17.92 -79.78
CA GLY A 195 49.00 -17.00 -80.73
C GLY A 195 50.48 -17.27 -80.81
#